data_AF-A0A7K1J2J6-F1
#
_entry.id   AF-A0A7K1J2J6-F1
#
_cell.length_a   1.000
_cell.length_b   1.000
_cell.length_c   1.000
_cell.angle_alpha   90.00
_cell.angle_beta   90.00
_cell.angle_gamma   90.00
#
_symmetry.space_group_name_H-M   'P 1'
#
loop_
_entity.id
_entity.type
_entity.pdbx_description
1 polymer ?
#
loop_
_entity_poly.entity_id
_entity_poly.type
_entity_poly.pdbx_seq_one_letter_code
_entity_poly.pdbx_strand_id
1 'polypeptide(L)'
;MSSLSEASTHRTTLGMLADRYGYDLSPEFARAVTVTSLANDIDSVTAGTLFMPGKRIDSARIAAASQRGAYAVMLPRSARNSDIQADIPLVFADPTPRELGEIASNMAGNPASTLAVFAVAGVREEQVHANVEMLSQFLHMLGNPVGTICAGDSQSLDRFLDLEYPMDILSTQRVLSVCAEDGAAAVIIALDDNTLQPDALASIGADVIGCDGVADPVKGQELIEQMCARYGCGIDEGTHIAFRTDETDQMAVQADFGVDKIRPLSVAIAMVMAAGVKKQNIRSALRVSRELH
;
A
#
# COMPACT_ATOMS: atom_id res chain seq x y z
N MET A 1 -7.75 7.19 10.59
CA MET A 1 -9.12 6.81 10.22
C MET A 1 -9.07 6.01 8.94
N SER A 2 -9.27 4.68 8.98
CA SER A 2 -9.22 3.84 7.77
C SER A 2 -10.53 3.05 7.57
N SER A 3 -11.15 3.25 6.40
CA SER A 3 -12.25 2.45 5.85
C SER A 3 -11.92 2.05 4.41
N LEU A 4 -12.08 0.79 4.08
CA LEU A 4 -12.00 0.28 2.70
C LEU A 4 -13.40 -0.02 2.19
N SER A 5 -13.78 0.48 1.01
CA SER A 5 -15.10 0.22 0.40
C SER A 5 -15.02 -0.86 -0.70
N GLU A 6 -16.10 -1.61 -0.88
CA GLU A 6 -16.21 -2.66 -1.89
C GLU A 6 -16.21 -2.08 -3.31
N ALA A 7 -15.32 -2.60 -4.17
CA ALA A 7 -15.44 -2.45 -5.61
C ALA A 7 -16.56 -3.37 -6.11
N SER A 8 -17.44 -2.86 -6.99
CA SER A 8 -18.74 -3.43 -7.39
C SER A 8 -18.75 -4.87 -7.95
N THR A 9 -17.62 -5.56 -8.04
CA THR A 9 -17.44 -6.86 -8.67
C THR A 9 -17.37 -8.05 -7.69
N HIS A 10 -17.17 -7.86 -6.38
CA HIS A 10 -16.89 -8.98 -5.45
C HIS A 10 -17.70 -8.94 -4.14
N ARG A 11 -18.86 -9.61 -4.16
CA ARG A 11 -19.68 -9.83 -2.97
C ARG A 11 -18.91 -10.59 -1.89
N THR A 12 -18.69 -9.96 -0.73
CA THR A 12 -18.09 -10.61 0.44
C THR A 12 -19.15 -10.91 1.50
N THR A 13 -19.29 -12.18 1.89
CA THR A 13 -20.21 -12.58 2.97
C THR A 13 -19.46 -13.14 4.16
N LEU A 14 -20.06 -13.07 5.35
CA LEU A 14 -19.48 -13.67 6.56
C LEU A 14 -19.29 -15.18 6.39
N GLY A 15 -20.21 -15.86 5.69
CA GLY A 15 -20.09 -17.28 5.36
C GLY A 15 -18.88 -17.58 4.48
N MET A 16 -18.57 -16.73 3.50
CA MET A 16 -17.36 -16.89 2.67
C MET A 16 -16.08 -16.77 3.48
N LEU A 17 -16.03 -15.83 4.44
CA LEU A 17 -14.89 -15.70 5.34
C LEU A 17 -14.74 -16.92 6.25
N ALA A 18 -15.86 -17.42 6.80
CA ALA A 18 -15.89 -18.63 7.60
C ALA A 18 -15.43 -19.87 6.81
N ASP A 19 -15.90 -20.03 5.58
CA ASP A 19 -15.60 -21.21 4.76
C ASP A 19 -14.16 -21.20 4.22
N ARG A 20 -13.64 -20.02 3.85
CA ARG A 20 -12.29 -19.89 3.30
C ARG A 20 -11.20 -19.91 4.37
N TYR A 21 -11.43 -19.23 5.49
CA TYR A 21 -10.40 -18.99 6.52
C TYR A 21 -10.70 -19.68 7.86
N GLY A 22 -11.81 -20.43 7.96
CA GLY A 22 -12.18 -21.13 9.20
C GLY A 22 -12.54 -20.19 10.35
N TYR A 23 -13.09 -19.01 10.03
CA TYR A 23 -13.56 -18.05 11.02
C TYR A 23 -14.86 -18.54 11.66
N ASP A 24 -15.03 -18.25 12.95
CA ASP A 24 -16.20 -18.69 13.69
C ASP A 24 -17.23 -17.56 13.79
N LEU A 25 -18.51 -17.90 13.67
CA LEU A 25 -19.60 -16.93 13.54
C LEU A 25 -20.60 -17.10 14.67
N SER A 26 -20.95 -15.99 15.31
CA SER A 26 -22.01 -15.92 16.31
C SER A 26 -23.01 -14.81 15.96
N PRO A 27 -24.28 -15.12 15.70
CA PRO A 27 -24.86 -16.46 15.59
C PRO A 27 -24.55 -17.13 14.24
N GLU A 28 -24.56 -18.47 14.18
CA GLU A 28 -24.23 -19.23 12.95
C GLU A 28 -25.11 -18.89 11.75
N PHE A 29 -26.36 -18.46 11.95
CA PHE A 29 -27.26 -18.09 10.86
C PHE A 29 -26.85 -16.77 10.15
N ALA A 30 -25.91 -16.00 10.71
CA ALA A 30 -25.41 -14.75 10.13
C ALA A 30 -24.54 -14.95 8.87
N ARG A 31 -24.31 -16.19 8.44
CA ARG A 31 -23.52 -16.53 7.24
C ARG A 31 -23.92 -15.78 5.97
N ALA A 32 -25.20 -15.45 5.81
CA ALA A 32 -25.72 -14.74 4.63
C ALA A 32 -25.47 -13.22 4.65
N VAL A 33 -25.01 -12.66 5.79
CA VAL A 33 -24.72 -11.23 5.93
C VAL A 33 -23.59 -10.86 4.96
N THR A 34 -23.85 -9.85 4.14
CA THR A 34 -22.91 -9.33 3.13
C THR A 34 -22.26 -8.07 3.69
N VAL A 35 -20.94 -8.04 3.73
CA VAL A 35 -20.16 -6.88 4.17
C VAL A 35 -19.53 -6.21 2.95
N THR A 36 -19.63 -4.89 2.91
CA THR A 36 -19.23 -4.06 1.76
C THR A 36 -18.09 -3.10 2.12
N SER A 37 -17.62 -3.12 3.37
CA SER A 37 -16.45 -2.36 3.79
C SER A 37 -15.73 -3.00 4.98
N LEU A 38 -14.46 -2.67 5.15
CA LEU A 38 -13.66 -3.00 6.33
C LEU A 38 -13.26 -1.70 7.04
N ALA A 39 -13.27 -1.69 8.37
CA ALA A 39 -12.73 -0.57 9.13
C ALA A 39 -12.09 -1.07 10.43
N ASN A 40 -10.98 -0.46 10.84
CA ASN A 40 -10.35 -0.73 12.14
C ASN A 40 -10.43 0.45 13.12
N ASP A 41 -10.88 1.60 12.62
CA ASP A 41 -11.22 2.79 13.37
C ASP A 41 -12.75 2.93 13.44
N ILE A 42 -13.22 3.44 14.58
CA ILE A 42 -14.64 3.57 14.85
C ILE A 42 -15.28 4.67 14.01
N ASP A 43 -14.55 5.74 13.72
CA ASP A 43 -15.05 6.90 12.96
C ASP A 43 -15.15 6.61 11.46
N SER A 44 -14.49 5.56 11.01
CA SER A 44 -14.54 5.01 9.65
C SER A 44 -15.67 3.99 9.45
N VAL A 45 -16.42 3.63 10.50
CA VAL A 45 -17.54 2.68 10.41
C VAL A 45 -18.74 3.32 9.72
N THR A 46 -19.28 2.63 8.72
CA THR A 46 -20.51 2.99 8.02
C THR A 46 -21.41 1.76 7.84
N ALA A 47 -22.57 1.96 7.21
CA ALA A 47 -23.46 0.84 6.86
C ALA A 47 -22.74 -0.18 5.96
N GLY A 48 -22.79 -1.46 6.33
CA GLY A 48 -22.13 -2.54 5.58
C GLY A 48 -20.71 -2.89 6.04
N THR A 49 -20.17 -2.18 7.04
CA THR A 49 -18.82 -2.41 7.54
C THR A 49 -18.70 -3.69 8.38
N LEU A 50 -17.64 -4.46 8.15
CA LEU A 50 -17.06 -5.39 9.12
C LEU A 50 -16.03 -4.64 9.96
N PHE A 51 -16.37 -4.37 11.22
CA PHE A 51 -15.51 -3.60 12.11
C PHE A 51 -14.47 -4.48 12.81
N MET A 52 -13.21 -4.06 12.80
CA MET A 52 -12.05 -4.81 13.30
C MET A 52 -11.29 -3.96 14.32
N PRO A 53 -11.73 -3.90 15.60
CA PRO A 53 -11.15 -3.02 16.62
C PRO A 53 -9.67 -3.28 16.98
N GLY A 54 -9.05 -4.31 16.39
CA GLY A 54 -7.67 -4.69 16.63
C GLY A 54 -7.45 -5.06 18.11
N LYS A 55 -6.42 -4.48 18.73
CA LYS A 55 -6.06 -4.79 20.13
C LYS A 55 -6.98 -4.14 21.17
N ARG A 56 -7.75 -3.11 20.80
CA ARG A 56 -8.59 -2.35 21.75
C ARG A 56 -10.03 -2.80 21.67
N ILE A 57 -10.36 -3.83 22.45
CA ILE A 57 -11.69 -4.41 22.49
C ILE A 57 -12.37 -3.94 23.78
N ASP A 58 -13.39 -3.11 23.62
CA ASP A 58 -14.27 -2.71 24.71
C ASP A 58 -15.74 -2.70 24.23
N SER A 59 -16.67 -2.93 25.14
CA SER A 59 -18.09 -3.03 24.81
C SER A 59 -18.67 -1.72 24.28
N ALA A 60 -18.09 -0.58 24.65
CA ALA A 60 -18.55 0.73 24.19
C ALA A 60 -18.25 0.95 22.71
N ARG A 61 -17.08 0.51 22.22
CA ARG A 61 -16.69 0.54 20.81
C ARG A 61 -17.52 -0.41 19.97
N ILE A 62 -17.84 -1.60 20.49
CA ILE A 62 -18.72 -2.55 19.80
C ILE A 62 -20.13 -1.97 19.67
N ALA A 63 -20.68 -1.42 20.76
CA ALA A 63 -21.97 -0.74 20.73
C ALA A 63 -21.97 0.47 19.78
N ALA A 64 -20.91 1.27 19.79
CA ALA A 64 -20.76 2.41 18.88
C ALA A 64 -20.68 1.95 17.41
N ALA A 65 -20.00 0.85 17.11
CA ALA A 65 -19.90 0.31 15.75
C ALA A 65 -21.27 -0.16 15.25
N SER A 66 -22.03 -0.85 16.11
CA SER A 66 -23.43 -1.21 15.84
C SER A 66 -24.29 0.03 15.56
N GLN A 67 -24.20 1.06 16.41
CA GLN A 67 -24.95 2.32 16.23
C GLN A 67 -24.59 3.06 14.93
N ARG A 68 -23.35 2.92 14.46
CA ARG A 68 -22.87 3.50 13.18
C ARG A 68 -23.20 2.65 11.96
N GLY A 69 -23.84 1.49 12.15
CA GLY A 69 -24.33 0.64 11.07
C GLY A 69 -23.37 -0.48 10.65
N ALA A 70 -22.36 -0.83 11.46
CA ALA A 70 -21.56 -2.02 11.21
C ALA A 70 -22.47 -3.24 11.11
N TYR A 71 -22.23 -4.08 10.10
CA TYR A 71 -23.02 -5.31 9.90
C TYR A 71 -22.45 -6.49 10.68
N ALA A 72 -21.19 -6.39 11.12
CA ALA A 72 -20.55 -7.36 12.00
C ALA A 72 -19.32 -6.75 12.67
N VAL A 73 -18.85 -7.40 13.73
CA VAL A 73 -17.57 -7.10 14.37
C VAL A 73 -16.68 -8.34 14.37
N MET A 74 -15.42 -8.19 13.96
CA MET A 74 -14.41 -9.23 14.11
C MET A 74 -13.66 -9.06 15.42
N LEU A 75 -13.64 -10.11 16.23
CA LEU A 75 -12.96 -10.19 17.52
C LEU A 75 -11.94 -11.35 17.49
N PRO A 76 -10.86 -11.28 18.29
CA PRO A 76 -9.90 -12.38 18.40
C PRO A 76 -10.59 -13.63 18.95
N ARG A 77 -10.10 -14.83 18.57
CA ARG A 77 -10.72 -16.09 19.00
C ARG A 77 -10.74 -16.24 20.53
N SER A 78 -9.78 -15.62 21.22
CA SER A 78 -9.71 -15.59 22.69
C SER A 78 -10.90 -14.90 23.35
N ALA A 79 -11.59 -13.98 22.67
CA ALA A 79 -12.74 -13.24 23.19
C ALA A 79 -14.06 -14.02 23.12
N ARG A 80 -14.08 -15.22 22.52
CA ARG A 80 -15.30 -16.01 22.31
C ARG A 80 -16.06 -16.34 23.59
N ASN A 81 -15.33 -16.64 24.66
CA ASN A 81 -15.91 -17.01 25.95
C ASN A 81 -16.17 -15.78 26.84
N SER A 82 -15.99 -14.57 26.31
CA SER A 82 -16.33 -13.34 27.03
C SER A 82 -17.82 -13.03 26.90
N ASP A 83 -18.43 -12.47 27.94
CA ASP A 83 -19.82 -12.00 27.94
C ASP A 83 -19.98 -10.70 27.14
N ILE A 84 -19.56 -10.72 25.87
CA ILE A 84 -19.68 -9.59 24.95
C ILE A 84 -21.10 -9.60 24.39
N GLN A 85 -21.90 -8.64 24.84
CA GLN A 85 -23.22 -8.39 24.27
C GLN A 85 -23.08 -7.47 23.05
N ALA A 86 -23.52 -7.95 21.90
CA ALA A 86 -23.59 -7.19 20.66
C ALA A 86 -24.92 -7.46 19.96
N ASP A 87 -25.54 -6.40 19.44
CA ASP A 87 -26.79 -6.49 18.67
C ASP A 87 -26.54 -6.86 17.20
N ILE A 88 -25.27 -7.01 16.82
CA ILE A 88 -24.80 -7.36 15.48
C ILE A 88 -23.93 -8.62 15.53
N PRO A 89 -23.87 -9.39 14.43
CA PRO A 89 -23.03 -10.59 14.34
C PRO A 89 -21.58 -10.37 14.78
N LEU A 90 -21.03 -11.36 15.50
CA LEU A 90 -19.63 -11.44 15.89
C LEU A 90 -18.91 -12.49 15.05
N VAL A 91 -17.73 -12.15 14.58
CA VAL A 91 -16.81 -13.04 13.86
C VAL A 91 -15.58 -13.25 14.75
N PHE A 92 -15.35 -14.47 15.21
CA PHE A 92 -14.18 -14.81 16.02
C PHE A 92 -13.06 -15.36 15.14
N ALA A 93 -12.01 -14.56 14.97
CA ALA A 93 -10.90 -14.85 14.06
C ALA A 93 -9.62 -14.14 14.50
N ASP A 94 -8.48 -14.73 14.13
CA ASP A 94 -7.16 -14.14 14.29
C ASP A 94 -6.49 -14.15 12.90
N PRO A 95 -6.93 -13.26 11.99
CA PRO A 95 -6.43 -13.25 10.62
C PRO A 95 -4.92 -13.01 10.60
N THR A 96 -4.20 -13.80 9.80
CA THR A 96 -2.80 -13.47 9.52
C THR A 96 -2.74 -12.17 8.69
N PRO A 97 -1.62 -11.42 8.70
CA PRO A 97 -1.51 -10.22 7.87
C PRO A 97 -1.78 -10.50 6.38
N ARG A 98 -1.33 -11.65 5.88
CA ARG A 98 -1.63 -12.12 4.52
C ARG A 98 -3.13 -12.34 4.29
N GLU A 99 -3.83 -13.01 5.19
CA GLU A 99 -5.28 -13.19 5.08
C GLU A 99 -6.00 -11.84 5.07
N LEU A 100 -5.61 -10.93 5.97
CA LEU A 100 -6.20 -9.59 6.03
C LEU A 100 -5.94 -8.80 4.74
N GLY A 101 -4.71 -8.86 4.20
CA GLY A 101 -4.35 -8.28 2.92
C GLY A 101 -5.15 -8.87 1.77
N GLU A 102 -5.37 -10.20 1.73
CA GLU A 102 -6.21 -10.85 0.73
C GLU A 102 -7.68 -10.41 0.82
N ILE A 103 -8.24 -10.34 2.03
CA ILE A 103 -9.64 -9.90 2.23
C ILE A 103 -9.77 -8.44 1.78
N ALA A 104 -8.86 -7.58 2.21
CA ALA A 104 -8.85 -6.16 1.86
C ALA A 104 -8.68 -5.97 0.34
N SER A 105 -7.68 -6.61 -0.27
CA SER A 105 -7.46 -6.56 -1.73
C SER A 105 -8.71 -6.99 -2.50
N ASN A 106 -9.31 -8.13 -2.13
CA ASN A 106 -10.50 -8.63 -2.82
C ASN A 106 -11.70 -7.67 -2.67
N MET A 107 -11.89 -7.10 -1.49
CA MET A 107 -12.95 -6.09 -1.28
C MET A 107 -12.69 -4.83 -2.10
N ALA A 108 -11.45 -4.35 -2.18
CA ALA A 108 -11.08 -3.20 -3.01
C ALA A 108 -11.02 -3.48 -4.52
N GLY A 109 -11.34 -4.71 -4.97
CA GLY A 109 -11.27 -5.06 -6.39
C GLY A 109 -9.86 -5.27 -6.93
N ASN A 110 -8.91 -5.63 -6.07
CA ASN A 110 -7.50 -5.89 -6.38
C ASN A 110 -6.79 -4.69 -7.04
N PRO A 111 -6.75 -3.51 -6.38
CA PRO A 111 -6.30 -2.27 -7.00
C PRO A 111 -4.84 -2.34 -7.47
N ALA A 112 -3.98 -3.05 -6.73
CA ALA A 112 -2.58 -3.27 -7.11
C ALA A 112 -2.41 -3.98 -8.47
N SER A 113 -3.40 -4.76 -8.92
CA SER A 113 -3.32 -5.45 -10.23
C SER A 113 -3.52 -4.51 -11.43
N THR A 114 -3.99 -3.29 -11.19
CA THR A 114 -4.25 -2.28 -12.23
C THR A 114 -3.21 -1.15 -12.24
N LEU A 115 -2.31 -1.14 -11.26
CA LEU A 115 -1.30 -0.12 -11.04
C LEU A 115 0.09 -0.74 -11.14
N ALA A 116 1.04 -0.06 -11.76
CA ALA A 116 2.45 -0.42 -11.60
C ALA A 116 2.94 0.05 -10.21
N VAL A 117 3.35 -0.88 -9.37
CA VAL A 117 3.79 -0.60 -7.99
C VAL A 117 5.31 -0.48 -7.95
N PHE A 118 5.78 0.73 -7.68
CA PHE A 118 7.19 1.03 -7.42
C PHE A 118 7.40 1.14 -5.92
N ALA A 119 8.38 0.43 -5.37
CA ALA A 119 8.78 0.57 -3.97
C ALA A 119 10.20 1.15 -3.87
N VAL A 120 10.39 2.08 -2.94
CA VAL A 120 11.68 2.74 -2.71
C VAL A 120 12.19 2.36 -1.33
N ALA A 121 13.27 1.57 -1.32
CA ALA A 121 14.01 1.19 -0.12
C ALA A 121 15.24 2.08 0.08
N GLY A 122 15.67 2.21 1.33
CA GLY A 122 16.90 2.90 1.66
C GLY A 122 17.23 2.78 3.14
N VAL A 123 18.47 3.16 3.49
CA VAL A 123 18.94 3.14 4.88
C VAL A 123 18.47 4.37 5.65
N ARG A 124 18.28 5.50 4.97
CA ARG A 124 17.91 6.78 5.57
C ARG A 124 16.60 7.29 4.98
N GLU A 125 15.67 7.64 5.86
CA GLU A 125 14.32 8.10 5.51
C GLU A 125 14.34 9.34 4.61
N GLU A 126 15.20 10.33 4.90
CA GLU A 126 15.37 11.53 4.06
C GLU A 126 15.74 11.18 2.61
N GLN A 127 16.54 10.13 2.42
CA GLN A 127 16.93 9.69 1.08
C GLN A 127 15.80 8.95 0.39
N VAL A 128 15.05 8.12 1.12
CA VAL A 128 13.86 7.44 0.59
C VAL A 128 12.86 8.48 0.10
N HIS A 129 12.57 9.51 0.91
CA HIS A 129 11.67 10.59 0.54
C HIS A 129 12.14 11.33 -0.72
N ALA A 130 13.42 11.75 -0.77
CA ALA A 130 13.98 12.42 -1.95
C ALA A 130 13.94 11.53 -3.21
N ASN A 131 14.12 10.22 -3.05
CA ASN A 131 14.03 9.25 -4.15
C ASN A 131 12.58 9.08 -4.64
N VAL A 132 11.60 9.05 -3.74
CA VAL A 132 10.17 9.01 -4.09
C VAL A 132 9.76 10.27 -4.84
N GLU A 133 10.13 11.44 -4.35
CA GLU A 133 9.83 12.73 -4.98
C GLU A 133 10.43 12.78 -6.40
N MET A 134 11.71 12.43 -6.53
CA MET A 134 12.40 12.44 -7.82
C MET A 134 11.84 11.42 -8.81
N LEU A 135 11.51 10.21 -8.34
CA LEU A 135 10.89 9.18 -9.18
C LEU A 135 9.51 9.62 -9.66
N SER A 136 8.72 10.25 -8.80
CA SER A 136 7.41 10.81 -9.15
C SER A 136 7.53 11.87 -10.25
N GLN A 137 8.41 12.86 -10.05
CA GLN A 137 8.71 13.89 -11.05
C GLN A 137 9.17 13.26 -12.37
N PHE A 138 10.04 12.24 -12.30
CA PHE A 138 10.60 11.61 -13.47
C PHE A 138 9.58 10.77 -14.27
N LEU A 139 8.72 10.01 -13.59
CA LEU A 139 7.63 9.28 -14.23
C LEU A 139 6.59 10.22 -14.84
N HIS A 140 6.30 11.34 -14.17
CA HIS A 140 5.42 12.39 -14.71
C HIS A 140 6.00 13.01 -16.00
N MET A 141 7.30 13.30 -16.05
CA MET A 141 7.97 13.78 -17.27
C MET A 141 7.92 12.77 -18.42
N LEU A 142 7.83 11.47 -18.12
CA LEU A 142 7.64 10.41 -19.11
C LEU A 142 6.17 10.26 -19.55
N GLY A 143 5.27 11.10 -19.03
CA GLY A 143 3.84 11.09 -19.33
C GLY A 143 3.07 10.01 -18.58
N ASN A 144 3.62 9.45 -17.49
CA ASN A 144 2.92 8.47 -16.67
C ASN A 144 2.24 9.18 -15.48
N PRO A 145 0.91 9.10 -15.35
CA PRO A 145 0.22 9.58 -14.15
C PRO A 145 0.57 8.69 -12.96
N VAL A 146 0.99 9.31 -11.84
CA VAL A 146 1.50 8.58 -10.68
C VAL A 146 0.84 9.03 -9.38
N GLY A 147 0.66 8.10 -8.44
CA GLY A 147 0.42 8.40 -7.04
C GLY A 147 1.69 8.16 -6.20
N THR A 148 1.79 8.82 -5.06
CA THR A 148 2.86 8.61 -4.07
C THR A 148 2.25 8.22 -2.73
N ILE A 149 2.90 7.28 -2.05
CA ILE A 149 2.64 6.91 -0.65
C ILE A 149 3.93 7.17 0.12
N CYS A 150 3.99 8.32 0.78
CA CYS A 150 5.13 8.75 1.58
C CYS A 150 4.64 9.62 2.75
N ALA A 151 5.19 9.39 3.95
CA ALA A 151 4.78 10.12 5.14
C ALA A 151 4.85 11.64 4.95
N GLY A 152 3.68 12.30 5.11
CA GLY A 152 3.54 13.75 4.98
C GLY A 152 3.44 14.29 3.55
N ASP A 153 3.59 13.45 2.51
CA ASP A 153 3.57 13.89 1.10
C ASP A 153 2.94 12.84 0.15
N SER A 154 1.92 12.12 0.64
CA SER A 154 1.16 11.20 -0.24
C SER A 154 0.22 11.96 -1.15
N GLN A 155 0.22 11.56 -2.42
CA GLN A 155 -0.56 12.20 -3.47
C GLN A 155 -1.19 11.14 -4.38
N SER A 156 -2.32 11.49 -4.98
CA SER A 156 -2.86 10.78 -6.14
C SER A 156 -2.92 11.79 -7.28
N LEU A 157 -2.09 11.58 -8.30
CA LEU A 157 -1.84 12.58 -9.33
C LEU A 157 -1.38 13.90 -8.67
N ASP A 158 -2.04 15.02 -8.97
CA ASP A 158 -1.73 16.34 -8.39
C ASP A 158 -2.48 16.63 -7.07
N ARG A 159 -3.20 15.65 -6.50
CA ARG A 159 -4.04 15.83 -5.30
C ARG A 159 -3.37 15.22 -4.07
N PHE A 160 -3.12 16.04 -3.05
CA PHE A 160 -2.69 15.58 -1.72
C PHE A 160 -3.75 14.70 -1.05
N LEU A 161 -3.29 13.64 -0.39
CA LEU A 161 -4.12 12.72 0.37
C LEU A 161 -3.96 12.99 1.87
N ASP A 162 -5.06 13.20 2.57
CA ASP A 162 -5.09 13.34 4.03
C ASP A 162 -5.07 11.94 4.66
N LEU A 163 -3.87 11.48 5.03
CA LEU A 163 -3.62 10.14 5.55
C LEU A 163 -3.03 10.19 6.94
N GLU A 164 -3.40 9.20 7.76
CA GLU A 164 -2.74 8.96 9.03
C GLU A 164 -1.59 7.98 8.85
N TYR A 165 -0.44 8.34 9.42
CA TYR A 165 0.77 7.55 9.37
C TYR A 165 1.20 7.05 10.76
N PRO A 166 1.92 5.92 10.84
CA PRO A 166 2.22 5.00 9.74
C PRO A 166 0.98 4.21 9.29
N MET A 167 0.88 3.97 7.99
CA MET A 167 -0.27 3.31 7.36
C MET A 167 -0.32 1.82 7.66
N ASP A 168 -1.54 1.28 7.82
CA ASP A 168 -1.80 -0.14 7.96
C ASP A 168 -2.25 -0.80 6.63
N ILE A 169 -2.59 -2.10 6.69
CA ILE A 169 -3.04 -2.89 5.54
C ILE A 169 -4.31 -2.32 4.88
N LEU A 170 -5.27 -1.83 5.68
CA LEU A 170 -6.53 -1.31 5.15
C LEU A 170 -6.34 0.04 4.47
N SER A 171 -5.53 0.91 5.07
CA SER A 171 -5.15 2.22 4.55
C SER A 171 -4.36 2.07 3.25
N THR A 172 -3.31 1.24 3.30
CA THR A 172 -2.82 0.33 2.25
C THR A 172 -3.64 0.28 0.96
N GLN A 173 -4.55 -0.69 0.97
CA GLN A 173 -5.44 -1.03 -0.13
C GLN A 173 -6.38 0.11 -0.51
N ARG A 174 -6.82 0.93 0.46
CA ARG A 174 -7.71 2.07 0.20
C ARG A 174 -7.02 3.10 -0.68
N VAL A 175 -5.80 3.47 -0.35
CA VAL A 175 -5.04 4.46 -1.12
C VAL A 175 -4.76 3.96 -2.52
N LEU A 176 -4.42 2.67 -2.68
CA LEU A 176 -4.29 2.06 -4.00
C LEU A 176 -5.60 2.11 -4.80
N SER A 177 -6.75 1.82 -4.19
CA SER A 177 -8.05 1.96 -4.85
C SER A 177 -8.30 3.39 -5.32
N VAL A 178 -8.02 4.37 -4.46
CA VAL A 178 -8.16 5.79 -4.79
C VAL A 178 -7.26 6.18 -5.97
N CYS A 179 -6.00 5.78 -5.96
CA CYS A 179 -5.08 6.04 -7.07
C CYS A 179 -5.56 5.40 -8.38
N ALA A 180 -6.04 4.16 -8.32
CA ALA A 180 -6.59 3.46 -9.49
C ALA A 180 -7.86 4.15 -10.02
N GLU A 181 -8.77 4.57 -9.13
CA GLU A 181 -10.01 5.29 -9.48
C GLU A 181 -9.73 6.68 -10.08
N ASP A 182 -8.73 7.39 -9.57
CA ASP A 182 -8.28 8.68 -10.12
C ASP A 182 -7.58 8.52 -11.49
N GLY A 183 -7.24 7.30 -11.90
CA GLY A 183 -6.59 7.01 -13.19
C GLY A 183 -5.07 7.06 -13.17
N ALA A 184 -4.44 6.90 -11.99
CA ALA A 184 -3.00 6.70 -11.91
C ALA A 184 -2.61 5.41 -12.67
N ALA A 185 -1.47 5.44 -13.35
CA ALA A 185 -0.89 4.27 -14.00
C ALA A 185 0.10 3.55 -13.09
N ALA A 186 0.67 4.26 -12.12
CA ALA A 186 1.62 3.73 -11.16
C ALA A 186 1.46 4.35 -9.78
N VAL A 187 1.93 3.66 -8.75
CA VAL A 187 2.05 4.18 -7.39
C VAL A 187 3.48 3.94 -6.90
N ILE A 188 4.07 4.97 -6.29
CA ILE A 188 5.39 4.90 -5.67
C ILE A 188 5.22 4.85 -4.15
N ILE A 189 5.79 3.85 -3.50
CA ILE A 189 5.65 3.62 -2.07
C ILE A 189 7.02 3.74 -1.39
N ALA A 190 7.09 4.59 -0.37
CA ALA A 190 8.24 4.70 0.50
C ALA A 190 8.27 3.52 1.50
N LEU A 191 9.35 2.74 1.51
CA LEU A 191 9.55 1.67 2.47
C LEU A 191 10.30 2.20 3.70
N ASP A 192 9.57 2.80 4.63
CA ASP A 192 10.10 3.30 5.90
C ASP A 192 9.05 3.27 7.03
N ASP A 193 9.52 3.36 8.27
CA ASP A 193 8.69 3.22 9.47
C ASP A 193 7.80 4.44 9.74
N ASN A 194 8.09 5.59 9.13
CA ASN A 194 7.20 6.74 9.20
C ASN A 194 6.03 6.56 8.26
N THR A 195 6.20 5.88 7.13
CA THR A 195 5.17 5.69 6.11
C THR A 195 4.32 4.46 6.39
N LEU A 196 4.93 3.33 6.75
CA LEU A 196 4.27 2.01 6.80
C LEU A 196 4.41 1.32 8.16
N GLN A 197 3.32 0.71 8.61
CA GLN A 197 3.37 -0.27 9.70
C GLN A 197 3.95 -1.60 9.20
N PRO A 198 4.43 -2.47 10.11
CA PRO A 198 4.73 -3.85 9.74
C PRO A 198 3.56 -4.51 9.02
N ASP A 199 3.88 -5.29 8.00
CA ASP A 199 2.94 -5.98 7.12
C ASP A 199 1.94 -5.09 6.36
N ALA A 200 2.08 -3.76 6.33
CA ALA A 200 1.14 -2.86 5.67
C ALA A 200 0.93 -3.13 4.16
N LEU A 201 1.92 -3.74 3.51
CA LEU A 201 1.89 -4.13 2.10
C LEU A 201 1.47 -5.60 1.89
N ALA A 202 0.86 -6.24 2.89
CA ALA A 202 0.36 -7.59 2.76
C ALA A 202 -0.60 -7.71 1.55
N SER A 203 -0.28 -8.67 0.68
CA SER A 203 -0.98 -8.92 -0.59
C SER A 203 -0.85 -7.79 -1.63
N ILE A 204 0.19 -6.96 -1.51
CA ILE A 204 0.63 -6.00 -2.53
C ILE A 204 1.99 -6.47 -3.05
N GLY A 205 2.06 -6.78 -4.34
CA GLY A 205 3.31 -7.08 -5.04
C GLY A 205 3.92 -5.79 -5.59
N ALA A 206 5.25 -5.67 -5.52
CA ALA A 206 5.96 -4.60 -6.20
C ALA A 206 6.47 -5.07 -7.56
N ASP A 207 6.26 -4.27 -8.60
CA ASP A 207 6.82 -4.51 -9.93
C ASP A 207 8.29 -4.09 -9.98
N VAL A 208 8.64 -2.99 -9.30
CA VAL A 208 10.01 -2.49 -9.26
C VAL A 208 10.37 -2.05 -7.85
N ILE A 209 11.51 -2.51 -7.35
CA ILE A 209 12.06 -2.09 -6.07
C ILE A 209 13.41 -1.43 -6.29
N GLY A 210 13.49 -0.13 -6.00
CA GLY A 210 14.73 0.62 -6.02
C GLY A 210 15.37 0.67 -4.64
N CYS A 211 16.70 0.59 -4.59
CA CYS A 211 17.44 0.79 -3.34
C CYS A 211 18.60 1.75 -3.56
N ASP A 212 18.73 2.72 -2.65
CA ASP A 212 19.87 3.63 -2.58
C ASP A 212 20.51 3.62 -1.19
N GLY A 213 21.76 4.07 -1.14
CA GLY A 213 22.52 4.20 0.11
C GLY A 213 23.45 3.01 0.39
N VAL A 214 23.41 1.97 -0.45
CA VAL A 214 24.25 0.78 -0.30
C VAL A 214 25.15 0.63 -1.53
N ALA A 215 26.47 0.63 -1.33
CA ALA A 215 27.45 0.56 -2.42
C ALA A 215 27.61 -0.85 -3.01
N ASP A 216 27.32 -1.88 -2.21
CA ASP A 216 27.42 -3.28 -2.60
C ASP A 216 26.03 -3.79 -2.99
N PRO A 217 25.81 -4.20 -4.26
CA PRO A 217 24.52 -4.71 -4.72
C PRO A 217 24.02 -5.91 -3.91
N VAL A 218 24.90 -6.77 -3.40
CA VAL A 218 24.51 -7.94 -2.59
C VAL A 218 23.88 -7.49 -1.27
N LYS A 219 24.52 -6.54 -0.59
CA LYS A 219 23.97 -5.94 0.65
C LYS A 219 22.71 -5.13 0.37
N GLY A 220 22.63 -4.49 -0.79
CA GLY A 220 21.44 -3.78 -1.23
C GLY A 220 20.26 -4.72 -1.39
N GLN A 221 20.48 -5.92 -1.93
CA GLN A 221 19.47 -6.95 -2.07
C GLN A 221 19.05 -7.52 -0.71
N GLU A 222 20.00 -7.81 0.19
CA GLU A 222 19.68 -8.22 1.57
C GLU A 222 18.82 -7.16 2.30
N LEU A 223 19.10 -5.87 2.11
CA LEU A 223 18.30 -4.79 2.68
C LEU A 223 16.88 -4.78 2.12
N ILE A 224 16.72 -4.95 0.79
CA ILE A 224 15.40 -5.03 0.16
C ILE A 224 14.62 -6.22 0.72
N GLU A 225 15.23 -7.39 0.82
CA GLU A 225 14.59 -8.59 1.37
C GLU A 225 14.14 -8.38 2.82
N GLN A 226 14.97 -7.75 3.65
CA GLN A 226 14.62 -7.39 5.03
C GLN A 226 13.45 -6.41 5.11
N MET A 227 13.46 -5.37 4.28
CA MET A 227 12.41 -4.36 4.26
C MET A 227 11.09 -4.93 3.73
N CYS A 228 11.14 -5.75 2.67
CA CYS A 228 9.96 -6.42 2.15
C CYS A 228 9.38 -7.41 3.16
N ALA A 229 10.22 -8.17 3.86
CA ALA A 229 9.78 -9.04 4.94
C ALA A 229 9.16 -8.25 6.12
N ARG A 230 9.68 -7.06 6.43
CA ARG A 230 9.14 -6.19 7.50
C ARG A 230 7.77 -5.63 7.14
N TYR A 231 7.60 -5.12 5.92
CA TYR A 231 6.36 -4.45 5.50
C TYR A 231 5.38 -5.38 4.78
N GLY A 232 5.70 -6.67 4.62
CA GLY A 232 4.84 -7.65 3.96
C GLY A 232 4.73 -7.51 2.45
N CYS A 233 5.66 -6.79 1.81
CA CYS A 233 5.71 -6.60 0.36
C CYS A 233 6.14 -7.89 -0.33
N GLY A 234 5.34 -8.37 -1.28
CA GLY A 234 5.70 -9.55 -2.06
C GLY A 234 6.82 -9.25 -3.05
N ILE A 235 7.88 -10.08 -3.05
CA ILE A 235 8.86 -10.15 -4.14
C ILE A 235 8.60 -11.47 -4.87
N ASP A 236 8.35 -11.41 -6.18
CA ASP A 236 8.17 -12.57 -7.03
C ASP A 236 9.11 -12.55 -8.25
N GLU A 237 8.98 -13.52 -9.16
CA GLU A 237 9.81 -13.60 -10.37
C GLU A 237 9.62 -12.41 -11.33
N GLY A 238 8.50 -11.68 -11.22
CA GLY A 238 8.19 -10.48 -11.97
C GLY A 238 8.73 -9.20 -11.34
N THR A 239 9.14 -9.23 -10.07
CA THR A 239 9.70 -8.05 -9.38
C THR A 239 11.11 -7.71 -9.90
N HIS A 240 11.29 -6.50 -10.41
CA HIS A 240 12.58 -5.99 -10.85
C HIS A 240 13.28 -5.19 -9.76
N ILE A 241 14.46 -5.64 -9.36
CA ILE A 241 15.30 -4.91 -8.40
C ILE A 241 16.25 -3.97 -9.16
N ALA A 242 16.26 -2.69 -8.76
CA ALA A 242 17.06 -1.65 -9.40
C ALA A 242 18.04 -1.00 -8.42
N PHE A 243 19.29 -0.87 -8.87
CA PHE A 243 20.35 -0.12 -8.20
C PHE A 243 20.95 0.89 -9.15
N ARG A 244 21.57 1.92 -8.60
CA ARG A 244 22.37 2.86 -9.38
C ARG A 244 23.53 2.13 -10.07
N THR A 245 23.85 2.59 -11.27
CA THR A 245 25.00 2.14 -12.05
C THR A 245 25.77 3.34 -12.59
N ASP A 246 27.00 3.14 -13.05
CA ASP A 246 27.77 4.21 -13.70
C ASP A 246 27.02 4.82 -14.89
N GLU A 247 26.23 4.02 -15.61
CA GLU A 247 25.43 4.50 -16.75
C GLU A 247 24.29 5.42 -16.27
N THR A 248 23.55 5.04 -15.23
CA THR A 248 22.45 5.85 -14.71
C THR A 248 22.96 7.13 -14.04
N ASP A 249 24.12 7.06 -13.37
CA ASP A 249 24.81 8.21 -12.80
C ASP A 249 25.24 9.20 -13.88
N GLN A 250 25.84 8.71 -14.98
CA GLN A 250 26.21 9.56 -16.10
C GLN A 250 25.00 10.24 -16.75
N MET A 251 23.89 9.51 -16.89
CA MET A 251 22.65 10.08 -17.43
C MET A 251 22.07 11.16 -16.50
N ALA A 252 22.12 10.96 -15.19
CA ALA A 252 21.66 11.95 -14.21
C ALA A 252 22.53 13.22 -14.21
N VAL A 253 23.86 13.08 -14.28
CA VAL A 253 24.79 14.23 -14.41
C VAL A 253 24.52 14.99 -15.71
N GLN A 254 24.27 14.27 -16.80
CA GLN A 254 23.90 14.83 -18.10
C GLN A 254 22.47 15.36 -18.17
N ALA A 255 21.69 15.32 -17.09
CA ALA A 255 20.37 15.93 -17.03
C ALA A 255 20.40 17.32 -16.36
N ASP A 256 21.44 17.64 -15.57
CA ASP A 256 21.64 18.94 -14.91
C ASP A 256 20.45 19.43 -14.06
N PHE A 257 19.89 18.55 -13.25
CA PHE A 257 18.82 18.85 -12.27
C PHE A 257 19.35 19.54 -10.99
N GLY A 258 20.62 19.94 -10.95
CA GLY A 258 21.33 20.37 -9.76
C GLY A 258 22.02 19.23 -9.01
N VAL A 259 23.10 19.55 -8.32
CA VAL A 259 24.05 18.57 -7.74
C VAL A 259 23.38 17.65 -6.73
N ASP A 260 22.47 18.18 -5.91
CA ASP A 260 21.80 17.42 -4.85
C ASP A 260 20.77 16.41 -5.39
N LYS A 261 20.31 16.62 -6.63
CA LYS A 261 19.29 15.77 -7.30
C LYS A 261 19.89 14.66 -8.17
N ILE A 262 21.21 14.69 -8.44
CA ILE A 262 21.88 13.68 -9.29
C ILE A 262 21.66 12.28 -8.75
N ARG A 263 21.82 12.09 -7.44
CA ARG A 263 21.72 10.78 -6.81
C ARG A 263 20.29 10.22 -6.83
N PRO A 264 19.26 10.94 -6.37
CA PRO A 264 17.87 10.51 -6.54
C PRO A 264 17.47 10.27 -7.99
N LEU A 265 17.94 11.11 -8.92
CA LEU A 265 17.61 10.96 -10.34
C LEU A 265 18.24 9.70 -10.93
N SER A 266 19.47 9.36 -10.53
CA SER A 266 20.10 8.11 -10.97
C SER A 266 19.32 6.87 -10.52
N VAL A 267 18.80 6.87 -9.29
CA VAL A 267 17.93 5.80 -8.78
C VAL A 267 16.65 5.74 -9.60
N ALA A 268 16.00 6.89 -9.84
CA ALA A 268 14.78 6.96 -10.63
C ALA A 268 14.98 6.43 -12.06
N ILE A 269 16.08 6.80 -12.73
CA ILE A 269 16.45 6.28 -14.05
C ILE A 269 16.65 4.77 -14.00
N ALA A 270 17.36 4.25 -12.99
CA ALA A 270 17.58 2.81 -12.83
C ALA A 270 16.25 2.04 -12.69
N MET A 271 15.34 2.53 -11.85
CA MET A 271 14.02 1.93 -11.62
C MET A 271 13.17 1.94 -12.90
N VAL A 272 13.15 3.07 -13.61
CA VAL A 272 12.40 3.21 -14.87
C VAL A 272 13.00 2.34 -15.99
N MET A 273 14.32 2.18 -16.05
CA MET A 273 14.97 1.23 -16.96
C MET A 273 14.61 -0.21 -16.62
N ALA A 274 14.56 -0.56 -15.32
CA ALA A 274 14.15 -1.87 -14.84
C ALA A 274 12.68 -2.18 -15.17
N ALA A 275 11.81 -1.15 -15.16
CA ALA A 275 10.43 -1.23 -15.65
C ALA A 275 10.31 -1.40 -17.19
N GLY A 276 11.42 -1.45 -17.93
CA GLY A 276 11.43 -1.70 -19.38
C GLY A 276 11.37 -0.44 -20.26
N VAL A 277 11.47 0.76 -19.70
CA VAL A 277 11.48 1.99 -20.51
C VAL A 277 12.80 2.10 -21.28
N LYS A 278 12.69 2.33 -22.59
CA LYS A 278 13.86 2.43 -23.48
C LYS A 278 14.74 3.63 -23.13
N LYS A 279 16.06 3.42 -23.11
CA LYS A 279 17.08 4.46 -22.86
C LYS A 279 16.90 5.71 -23.72
N GLN A 280 16.47 5.55 -24.98
CA GLN A 280 16.21 6.68 -25.89
C GLN A 280 15.07 7.57 -25.37
N ASN A 281 13.98 6.99 -24.87
CA ASN A 281 12.85 7.74 -24.31
C ASN A 281 13.26 8.49 -23.05
N ILE A 282 14.05 7.85 -22.18
CA ILE A 282 14.61 8.49 -20.98
C ILE A 282 15.46 9.70 -21.37
N ARG A 283 16.41 9.54 -22.30
CA ARG A 283 17.27 10.65 -22.75
C ARG A 283 16.45 11.79 -23.36
N SER A 284 15.41 11.46 -24.13
CA SER A 284 14.51 12.46 -24.69
C SER A 284 13.78 13.24 -23.60
N ALA A 285 13.21 12.56 -22.60
CA ALA A 285 12.50 13.21 -21.49
C ALA A 285 13.44 14.12 -20.68
N LEU A 286 14.64 13.64 -20.33
CA LEU A 286 15.64 14.42 -19.61
C LEU A 286 16.10 15.66 -20.40
N ARG A 287 16.17 15.56 -21.73
CA ARG A 287 16.51 16.70 -22.59
C ARG A 287 15.40 17.75 -22.64
N VAL A 288 14.14 17.33 -22.78
CA VAL A 288 13.00 18.26 -22.83
C VAL A 288 12.88 19.04 -21.52
N SER A 289 13.12 18.40 -20.37
CA SER A 289 13.11 19.08 -19.07
C SER A 289 14.15 20.22 -18.97
N ARG A 290 15.30 20.09 -19.64
CA ARG A 290 16.32 21.15 -19.69
C ARG A 290 15.91 22.35 -20.53
N GLU A 291 15.02 22.15 -21.50
CA GLU A 291 14.55 23.23 -22.39
C GLU A 291 13.38 24.02 -21.77
N LEU A 292 12.77 23.49 -20.69
CA LEU A 292 11.66 24.10 -19.96
C LEU A 292 12.08 24.89 -18.69
N HIS A 293 13.35 24.79 -18.30
CA HIS A 293 13.98 25.52 -17.19
C HIS A 293 15.05 26.49 -17.70
#